data_AF-A0A0D6EWB4-F1
#
_entry.id   AF-A0A0D6EWB4-F1
#
_cell.length_a   1.000
_cell.length_b   1.000
_cell.length_c   1.000
_cell.angle_alpha   90.00
_cell.angle_beta   90.00
_cell.angle_gamma   90.00
#
_symmetry.space_group_name_H-M   'P 1'
#
loop_
_entity.id
_entity.type
_entity.pdbx_description
1 polymer ?
#
loop_
_entity_poly.entity_id
_entity_poly.type
_entity_poly.pdbx_seq_one_letter_code
_entity_poly.pdbx_strand_id
1 'polypeptide(L)'
;MEIIEKTFTQPLKISYGAKRENLKNLKKEMIWIRVRSKLLRAWVYTTNLAIDGKKGNIVNETNEIEFGFQDKSKKIKWLKCSTDKIKDGFNSESEEKKLIHKIRKKIKRNSGINVNSDEMIKSKLHNITAKLKIKDTKTLIEKITSGSHPEIEKIAYDYFTTNDTLFYRDRKVFDEFLQKELKKFLEDNEEKKEIKIWSAACSDGREPYTLAMLLKEFFYNKGNWKIKIYATDYSEEMIQKAQAGVYSADEINDLPKYFRDKYLKKLKGNNFAIEKKIKNFVHFETYNLKSHVGEKLFSFDYIFLRNVLGYFDGKGRNNLLLELSKSLSNSRGGIILGASEDPQNIEYRCRSYCHLNIYHFH
;
A
#
# COMPACT_ATOMS: atom_id res chain seq x y z
N MET A 1 32.11 20.68 -21.05
CA MET A 1 31.41 20.34 -19.81
C MET A 1 29.95 20.20 -20.18
N GLU A 2 29.47 18.96 -20.33
CA GLU A 2 28.03 18.71 -20.39
C GLU A 2 27.41 19.22 -19.09
N ILE A 3 26.43 20.11 -19.22
CA ILE A 3 25.59 20.54 -18.11
C ILE A 3 24.60 19.39 -17.90
N ILE A 4 24.93 18.49 -16.99
CA ILE A 4 23.98 17.45 -16.56
C ILE A 4 23.06 18.13 -15.54
N GLU A 5 21.84 18.48 -15.95
CA GLU A 5 20.76 18.79 -15.01
C GLU A 5 20.52 17.57 -14.12
N LYS A 6 21.11 17.57 -12.92
CA LYS A 6 20.80 16.56 -11.91
C LYS A 6 19.67 17.06 -11.03
N THR A 7 18.53 16.38 -11.13
CA THR A 7 17.44 16.50 -10.16
C THR A 7 17.85 15.78 -8.88
N PHE A 8 17.81 16.47 -7.73
CA PHE A 8 18.01 15.84 -6.43
C PHE A 8 16.65 15.52 -5.80
N THR A 9 16.41 14.26 -5.43
CA THR A 9 15.17 13.77 -4.81
C THR A 9 15.22 13.79 -3.27
N GLN A 10 16.31 14.28 -2.68
CA GLN A 10 16.50 14.45 -1.24
C GLN A 10 17.23 15.76 -0.95
N PRO A 11 17.03 16.40 0.22
CA PRO A 11 17.77 17.59 0.61
C PRO A 11 19.27 17.32 0.60
N LEU A 12 20.03 18.18 -0.07
CA LEU A 12 21.49 18.09 -0.18
C LEU A 12 22.11 18.34 1.20
N LYS A 13 22.63 17.28 1.83
CA LYS A 13 23.28 17.38 3.13
C LYS A 13 24.72 17.87 2.96
N ILE A 14 24.93 19.17 3.13
CA ILE A 14 26.27 19.77 3.08
C ILE A 14 26.90 19.62 4.46
N SER A 15 27.92 18.77 4.57
CA SER A 15 28.75 18.67 5.79
C SER A 15 29.93 19.61 5.67
N TYR A 16 30.03 20.57 6.60
CA TYR A 16 31.17 21.47 6.72
C TYR A 16 31.80 21.30 8.11
N GLY A 17 33.11 21.07 8.16
CA GLY A 17 33.85 21.00 9.41
C GLY A 17 34.14 22.40 9.94
N ALA A 18 33.21 23.00 10.68
CA ALA A 18 33.47 24.18 11.49
C ALA A 18 33.53 23.80 12.97
N LYS A 19 34.54 24.29 13.71
CA LYS A 19 34.56 24.19 15.17
C LYS A 19 33.32 24.90 15.73
N ARG A 20 32.69 24.31 16.75
CA ARG A 20 31.41 24.73 17.35
C ARG A 20 31.40 26.20 17.80
N GLU A 21 32.58 26.72 18.17
CA GLU A 21 32.83 28.10 18.58
C GLU A 21 32.65 29.12 17.45
N ASN A 22 32.94 28.74 16.19
CA ASN A 22 32.82 29.62 15.02
C ASN A 22 31.37 29.76 14.52
N LEU A 23 30.45 28.90 14.98
CA LEU A 23 29.05 28.87 14.54
C LEU A 23 28.14 29.82 15.34
N LYS A 24 28.52 30.18 16.57
CA LYS A 24 27.72 31.07 17.44
C LYS A 24 27.73 32.53 16.98
N ASN A 25 28.70 32.92 16.15
CA ASN A 25 28.89 34.30 15.71
C ASN A 25 28.47 34.55 14.25
N LEU A 26 27.88 33.56 13.57
CA LEU A 26 27.32 33.76 12.24
C LEU A 26 26.04 34.60 12.37
N LYS A 27 26.17 35.92 12.25
CA LYS A 27 25.02 36.80 11.96
C LYS A 27 24.41 36.39 10.61
N LYS A 28 23.15 36.78 10.37
CA LYS A 28 22.42 36.61 9.09
C LYS A 28 23.13 37.32 7.93
N GLU A 29 24.28 36.82 7.53
CA GLU A 29 25.12 37.37 6.47
C GLU A 29 25.54 36.26 5.50
N MET A 30 25.81 36.66 4.26
CA MET A 30 26.16 35.78 3.14
C MET A 30 27.37 34.91 3.49
N ILE A 31 27.28 33.61 3.19
CA ILE A 31 28.40 32.68 3.43
C ILE A 31 28.76 31.93 2.15
N TRP A 32 30.05 31.97 1.84
CA TRP A 32 30.66 31.17 0.79
C TRP A 32 31.05 29.80 1.35
N ILE A 33 30.34 28.74 0.94
CA ILE A 33 30.66 27.38 1.39
C ILE A 33 31.39 26.64 0.28
N ARG A 34 32.62 26.22 0.57
CA ARG A 34 33.42 25.37 -0.32
C ARG A 34 33.08 23.91 -0.09
N VAL A 35 32.45 23.27 -1.07
CA VAL A 35 32.15 21.84 -1.03
C VAL A 35 33.24 21.06 -1.77
N ARG A 36 33.83 20.08 -1.09
CA ARG A 36 34.86 19.19 -1.66
C ARG A 36 34.24 17.81 -1.91
N SER A 37 34.20 17.40 -3.18
CA SER A 37 34.01 15.98 -3.54
C SER A 37 35.26 15.45 -4.22
N LYS A 38 35.34 14.12 -4.41
CA LYS A 38 36.45 13.48 -5.16
C LYS A 38 36.53 13.91 -6.63
N LEU A 39 35.46 14.51 -7.19
CA LEU A 39 35.33 14.81 -8.62
C LEU A 39 35.28 16.30 -8.95
N LEU A 40 34.89 17.18 -8.01
CA LEU A 40 34.77 18.62 -8.25
C LEU A 40 34.96 19.47 -6.99
N ARG A 41 35.38 20.72 -7.21
CA ARG A 41 35.34 21.81 -6.24
C ARG A 41 34.22 22.77 -6.66
N ALA A 42 33.28 23.02 -5.76
CA ALA A 42 32.19 23.96 -6.00
C ALA A 42 32.11 25.00 -4.88
N TRP A 43 31.68 26.20 -5.24
CA TRP A 43 31.30 27.25 -4.32
C TRP A 43 29.78 27.37 -4.31
N VAL A 44 29.19 27.32 -3.12
CA VAL A 44 27.73 27.46 -2.94
C VAL A 44 27.45 28.83 -2.35
N TYR A 45 26.53 29.55 -2.99
CA TYR A 45 25.96 30.80 -2.52
C TYR A 45 24.59 30.53 -1.89
N THR A 46 24.35 31.05 -0.69
CA THR A 46 23.06 30.91 0.01
C THR A 46 22.82 32.13 0.91
N THR A 47 21.58 32.62 0.88
CA THR A 47 21.08 33.67 1.77
C THR A 47 20.17 33.03 2.81
N ASN A 48 20.38 33.32 4.09
CA ASN A 48 19.68 32.78 5.27
C ASN A 48 19.93 31.30 5.57
N LEU A 49 20.98 31.04 6.35
CA LEU A 49 21.29 29.73 6.90
C LEU A 49 20.67 29.58 8.29
N ALA A 50 19.77 28.60 8.44
CA ALA A 50 19.34 28.12 9.76
C ALA A 50 20.25 26.95 10.19
N ILE A 51 20.75 27.00 11.42
CA ILE A 51 21.58 25.96 12.01
C ILE A 51 20.68 25.05 12.85
N ASP A 52 20.55 23.77 12.48
CA ASP A 52 19.94 22.77 13.37
C ASP A 52 20.89 22.48 14.53
N GLY A 53 20.52 23.02 15.70
CA GLY A 53 21.30 23.04 16.94
C GLY A 53 21.68 21.67 17.52
N LYS A 54 21.14 20.56 17.00
CA LYS A 54 21.49 19.22 17.52
C LYS A 54 22.60 18.50 16.76
N LYS A 55 22.94 18.89 15.52
CA LYS A 55 23.93 18.15 14.70
C LYS A 55 24.87 18.99 13.82
N GLY A 56 24.81 20.32 13.86
CA GLY A 56 25.68 21.17 13.05
C GLY A 56 25.40 21.07 11.54
N ASN A 57 24.18 20.68 11.17
CA ASN A 57 23.74 20.70 9.78
C ASN A 57 23.27 22.11 9.44
N ILE A 58 23.67 22.57 8.26
CA ILE A 58 23.26 23.84 7.67
C ILE A 58 22.01 23.58 6.81
N VAL A 59 20.91 24.28 7.09
CA VAL A 59 19.65 24.20 6.34
C VAL A 59 19.42 25.54 5.63
N ASN A 60 19.19 25.52 4.32
CA ASN A 60 18.85 26.70 3.54
C ASN A 60 17.33 26.90 3.56
N GLU A 61 16.85 28.08 3.96
CA GLU A 61 15.42 28.44 3.96
C GLU A 61 14.96 29.06 2.64
N THR A 62 15.90 29.41 1.74
CA THR A 62 15.59 29.89 0.39
C THR A 62 15.63 28.73 -0.59
N ASN A 63 14.56 28.60 -1.37
CA ASN A 63 14.44 27.57 -2.41
C ASN A 63 15.21 27.94 -3.70
N GLU A 64 16.30 28.70 -3.57
CA GLU A 64 17.23 29.00 -4.66
C GLU A 64 18.64 28.63 -4.20
N ILE A 65 19.35 27.83 -5.00
CA ILE A 65 20.74 27.46 -4.79
C ILE A 65 21.52 27.84 -6.05
N GLU A 66 22.56 28.65 -5.87
CA GLU A 66 23.48 29.01 -6.96
C GLU A 66 24.83 28.29 -6.79
N PHE A 67 25.25 27.62 -7.85
CA PHE A 67 26.54 26.92 -7.93
C PHE A 67 27.51 27.69 -8.82
N GLY A 68 28.64 28.11 -8.26
CA GLY A 68 29.75 28.70 -9.02
C GLY A 68 30.78 27.63 -9.40
N PHE A 69 31.02 27.46 -10.71
CA PHE A 69 32.05 26.57 -11.24
C PHE A 69 33.17 27.38 -11.88
N GLN A 70 34.39 27.23 -11.37
CA GLN A 70 35.56 27.89 -11.92
C GLN A 70 36.22 26.99 -12.97
N ASP A 71 36.37 27.47 -14.19
CA ASP A 71 37.08 26.75 -15.24
C ASP A 71 38.61 26.93 -15.14
N LYS A 72 39.36 26.22 -16.00
CA LYS A 72 40.84 26.27 -16.03
C LYS A 72 41.41 27.66 -16.34
N SER A 73 40.61 28.57 -16.91
CA SER A 73 40.98 29.96 -17.20
C SER A 73 40.70 30.92 -16.03
N LYS A 74 40.32 30.38 -14.86
CA LYS A 74 39.89 31.11 -13.65
C LYS A 74 38.58 31.90 -13.81
N LYS A 75 37.87 31.80 -14.93
CA LYS A 75 36.53 32.38 -15.09
C LYS A 75 35.50 31.53 -14.36
N ILE A 76 34.58 32.19 -13.65
CA ILE A 76 33.50 31.54 -12.90
C ILE A 76 32.24 31.56 -13.76
N LYS A 77 31.63 30.38 -13.95
CA LYS A 77 30.29 30.22 -14.52
C LYS A 77 29.31 29.92 -13.39
N TRP A 78 28.21 30.66 -13.37
CA TRP A 78 27.17 30.52 -12.36
C TRP A 78 26.02 29.69 -12.90
N LEU A 79 25.47 28.83 -12.04
CA LEU A 79 24.35 27.96 -12.35
C LEU A 79 23.31 28.14 -11.25
N LYS A 80 22.20 28.78 -11.58
CA LYS A 80 21.09 29.03 -10.65
C LYS A 80 20.09 27.89 -10.72
N CYS A 81 19.75 27.30 -9.59
CA CYS A 81 18.77 26.24 -9.46
C CYS A 81 17.71 26.66 -8.44
N SER A 82 16.44 26.77 -8.87
CA SER A 82 15.30 26.95 -7.97
C SER A 82 14.66 25.59 -7.67
N THR A 83 14.30 25.35 -6.41
CA THR A 83 13.67 24.11 -5.95
C THR A 83 12.14 24.15 -5.93
N ASP A 84 11.47 25.29 -6.15
CA ASP A 84 9.99 25.40 -6.03
C ASP A 84 9.21 25.41 -7.34
N LYS A 85 9.79 25.66 -8.51
CA LYS A 85 8.96 25.90 -9.70
C LYS A 85 9.18 24.86 -10.78
N ILE A 86 8.11 24.11 -11.04
CA ILE A 86 7.81 23.35 -12.26
C ILE A 86 8.29 21.89 -12.26
N LYS A 87 7.70 21.05 -11.40
CA LYS A 87 7.49 19.63 -11.74
C LYS A 87 6.07 19.12 -11.57
N ASP A 88 5.30 19.66 -10.63
CA ASP A 88 3.97 19.11 -10.31
C ASP A 88 2.78 20.06 -10.55
N GLY A 89 3.01 21.23 -11.14
CA GLY A 89 1.96 22.16 -11.60
C GLY A 89 1.28 23.04 -10.53
N PHE A 90 1.73 22.97 -9.26
CA PHE A 90 1.16 23.77 -8.16
C PHE A 90 1.79 25.18 -8.06
N ASN A 91 1.00 26.19 -7.69
CA ASN A 91 1.47 27.58 -7.52
C ASN A 91 1.95 27.89 -6.09
N SER A 92 1.55 27.10 -5.08
CA SER A 92 1.99 27.24 -3.68
C SER A 92 1.77 25.95 -2.86
N GLU A 93 2.49 25.79 -1.75
CA GLU A 93 2.29 24.68 -0.79
C GLU A 93 0.86 24.65 -0.20
N SER A 94 0.25 25.83 -0.03
CA SER A 94 -1.13 25.96 0.45
C SER A 94 -2.15 25.39 -0.55
N GLU A 95 -1.93 25.61 -1.85
CA GLU A 95 -2.77 25.06 -2.92
C GLU A 95 -2.62 23.53 -3.00
N GLU A 96 -1.39 23.03 -2.92
CA GLU A 96 -1.11 21.59 -2.92
C GLU A 96 -1.83 20.88 -1.75
N LYS A 97 -1.70 21.40 -0.52
CA LYS A 97 -2.39 20.86 0.66
C LYS A 97 -3.91 20.83 0.49
N LYS A 98 -4.51 21.88 -0.08
CA LYS A 98 -5.96 21.94 -0.36
C LYS A 98 -6.38 20.85 -1.35
N LEU A 99 -5.61 20.63 -2.41
CA LEU A 99 -5.91 19.66 -3.45
C LEU A 99 -5.73 18.21 -2.95
N ILE A 100 -4.68 17.93 -2.17
CA ILE A 100 -4.49 16.64 -1.48
C ILE A 100 -5.65 16.35 -0.53
N HIS A 101 -6.10 17.34 0.25
CA HIS A 101 -7.26 17.19 1.13
C HIS A 101 -8.55 16.89 0.36
N LYS A 102 -8.75 17.52 -0.81
CA LYS A 102 -9.91 17.26 -1.68
C LYS A 102 -9.92 15.81 -2.17
N ILE A 103 -8.76 15.29 -2.61
CA ILE A 103 -8.61 13.89 -3.01
C ILE A 103 -8.87 12.95 -1.85
N ARG A 104 -8.26 13.19 -0.68
CA ARG A 104 -8.45 12.37 0.51
C ARG A 104 -9.93 12.23 0.85
N LYS A 105 -10.69 13.33 0.83
CA LYS A 105 -12.15 13.30 1.03
C LYS A 105 -12.87 12.47 -0.04
N LYS A 106 -12.49 12.59 -1.31
CA LYS A 106 -13.12 11.85 -2.41
C LYS A 106 -12.84 10.34 -2.31
N ILE A 107 -11.60 9.94 -2.00
CA ILE A 107 -11.21 8.55 -1.74
C ILE A 107 -12.03 7.99 -0.56
N LYS A 108 -12.04 8.70 0.57
CA LYS A 108 -12.79 8.26 1.77
C LYS A 108 -14.27 8.09 1.45
N ARG A 109 -14.88 9.02 0.70
CA ARG A 109 -16.28 8.95 0.30
C ARG A 109 -16.56 7.70 -0.56
N ASN A 110 -15.80 7.48 -1.62
CA ASN A 110 -16.08 6.47 -2.63
C ASN A 110 -15.65 5.04 -2.20
N SER A 111 -14.49 4.90 -1.56
CA SER A 111 -13.92 3.60 -1.17
C SER A 111 -14.06 3.27 0.32
N GLY A 112 -14.18 4.29 1.18
CA GLY A 112 -14.15 4.10 2.63
C GLY A 112 -12.76 4.12 3.24
N ILE A 113 -11.74 4.07 2.39
CA ILE A 113 -10.35 4.06 2.81
C ILE A 113 -9.94 5.46 3.25
N ASN A 114 -9.40 5.53 4.47
CA ASN A 114 -8.80 6.71 5.05
C ASN A 114 -7.30 6.68 4.84
N VAL A 115 -6.81 7.54 3.95
CA VAL A 115 -5.40 7.66 3.63
C VAL A 115 -4.75 8.72 4.52
N ASN A 116 -3.97 8.28 5.52
CA ASN A 116 -3.46 9.17 6.57
C ASN A 116 -2.12 9.87 6.25
N SER A 117 -1.36 9.42 5.24
CA SER A 117 -0.08 10.04 4.86
C SER A 117 -0.22 10.89 3.60
N ASP A 118 0.13 12.18 3.70
CA ASP A 118 0.24 13.09 2.56
C ASP A 118 1.35 12.60 1.60
N GLU A 119 2.46 12.11 2.14
CA GLU A 119 3.61 11.60 1.37
C GLU A 119 3.22 10.40 0.50
N MET A 120 2.44 9.46 1.05
CA MET A 120 1.92 8.34 0.27
C MET A 120 0.99 8.82 -0.84
N ILE A 121 0.12 9.80 -0.56
CA ILE A 121 -0.76 10.37 -1.60
C ILE A 121 0.08 10.99 -2.72
N LYS A 122 1.06 11.83 -2.36
CA LYS A 122 1.96 12.48 -3.31
C LYS A 122 2.71 11.47 -4.17
N SER A 123 3.30 10.45 -3.55
CA SER A 123 4.04 9.41 -4.26
C SER A 123 3.16 8.64 -5.25
N LYS A 124 1.95 8.23 -4.83
CA LYS A 124 1.01 7.52 -5.70
C LYS A 124 0.51 8.41 -6.84
N LEU A 125 0.20 9.68 -6.57
CA LEU A 125 -0.19 10.64 -7.60
C LEU A 125 0.91 10.84 -8.64
N HIS A 126 2.16 10.99 -8.21
CA HIS A 126 3.29 11.14 -9.12
C HIS A 126 3.43 9.93 -10.06
N ASN A 127 3.29 8.72 -9.52
CA ASN A 127 3.32 7.48 -10.31
C ASN A 127 2.17 7.40 -11.32
N ILE A 128 0.94 7.78 -10.92
CA ILE A 128 -0.22 7.81 -11.82
C ILE A 128 0.00 8.85 -12.93
N THR A 129 0.46 10.06 -12.58
CA THR A 129 0.76 11.14 -13.54
C THR A 129 1.73 10.65 -14.61
N ALA A 130 2.81 9.98 -14.19
CA ALA A 130 3.79 9.40 -15.11
C ALA A 130 3.20 8.26 -15.96
N LYS A 131 2.49 7.29 -15.37
CA LYS A 131 1.87 6.15 -16.07
C LYS A 131 0.88 6.61 -17.15
N LEU A 132 0.04 7.58 -16.81
CA LEU A 132 -0.99 8.13 -17.71
C LEU A 132 -0.47 9.23 -18.63
N LYS A 133 0.82 9.59 -18.54
CA LYS A 133 1.45 10.68 -19.30
C LYS A 133 0.66 11.99 -19.19
N ILE A 134 0.12 12.27 -18.01
CA ILE A 134 -0.59 13.52 -17.72
C ILE A 134 0.47 14.59 -17.44
N LYS A 135 0.18 15.83 -17.88
CA LYS A 135 1.10 16.95 -17.84
C LYS A 135 1.75 17.17 -16.47
N ASP A 136 0.93 17.17 -15.42
CA ASP A 136 1.37 17.42 -14.05
C ASP A 136 0.36 16.88 -13.03
N THR A 137 0.80 16.79 -11.78
CA THR A 137 -0.01 16.26 -10.67
C THR A 137 -1.24 17.12 -10.44
N LYS A 138 -1.15 18.45 -10.49
CA LYS A 138 -2.32 19.34 -10.37
C LYS A 138 -3.43 18.98 -11.36
N THR A 139 -3.10 18.84 -12.64
CA THR A 139 -4.03 18.46 -13.70
C THR A 139 -4.67 17.10 -13.42
N LEU A 140 -3.90 16.13 -12.94
CA LEU A 140 -4.43 14.84 -12.51
C LEU A 140 -5.45 15.01 -11.36
N ILE A 141 -5.14 15.80 -10.34
CA ILE A 141 -6.06 16.04 -9.21
C ILE A 141 -7.36 16.69 -9.67
N GLU A 142 -7.28 17.67 -10.56
CA GLU A 142 -8.46 18.34 -11.12
C GLU A 142 -9.33 17.33 -11.89
N LYS A 143 -8.72 16.50 -12.75
CA LYS A 143 -9.43 15.42 -13.46
C LYS A 143 -10.11 14.44 -12.50
N ILE A 144 -9.37 13.95 -11.49
CA ILE A 144 -9.91 13.03 -10.47
C ILE A 144 -11.05 13.69 -9.68
N THR A 145 -10.98 14.99 -9.39
CA THR A 145 -11.97 15.63 -8.51
C THR A 145 -13.18 16.20 -9.25
N SER A 146 -13.08 16.45 -10.55
CA SER A 146 -14.13 17.02 -11.40
C SER A 146 -15.36 16.13 -11.56
N GLY A 147 -15.21 14.79 -11.55
CA GLY A 147 -16.31 13.88 -11.93
C GLY A 147 -16.40 13.61 -13.43
N SER A 148 -15.62 14.31 -14.26
CA SER A 148 -15.72 14.25 -15.73
C SER A 148 -14.88 13.14 -16.36
N HIS A 149 -14.05 12.45 -15.59
CA HIS A 149 -13.11 11.43 -16.06
C HIS A 149 -13.21 10.15 -15.21
N PRO A 150 -14.31 9.39 -15.30
CA PRO A 150 -14.53 8.20 -14.49
C PRO A 150 -13.42 7.14 -14.63
N GLU A 151 -12.81 7.04 -15.80
CA GLU A 151 -11.69 6.13 -16.09
C GLU A 151 -10.42 6.50 -15.30
N ILE A 152 -10.09 7.80 -15.22
CA ILE A 152 -8.94 8.30 -14.45
C ILE A 152 -9.22 8.18 -12.96
N GLU A 153 -10.45 8.47 -12.53
CA GLU A 153 -10.89 8.29 -11.15
C GLU A 153 -10.70 6.84 -10.69
N LYS A 154 -11.15 5.88 -11.49
CA LYS A 154 -11.00 4.45 -11.20
C LYS A 154 -9.54 4.06 -11.04
N ILE A 155 -8.67 4.43 -11.99
CA ILE A 155 -7.23 4.14 -11.92
C ILE A 155 -6.62 4.76 -10.66
N ALA A 156 -6.97 6.00 -10.35
CA ALA A 156 -6.45 6.66 -9.16
C ALA A 156 -6.86 5.91 -7.88
N TYR A 157 -8.13 5.50 -7.78
CA TYR A 157 -8.60 4.72 -6.63
C TYR A 157 -7.84 3.40 -6.50
N ASP A 158 -7.73 2.62 -7.57
CA ASP A 158 -6.97 1.37 -7.59
C ASP A 158 -5.55 1.56 -7.03
N TYR A 159 -4.86 2.61 -7.46
CA TYR A 159 -3.54 2.95 -6.93
C TYR A 159 -3.57 3.26 -5.44
N PHE A 160 -4.52 4.07 -4.97
CA PHE A 160 -4.63 4.41 -3.55
C PHE A 160 -4.97 3.20 -2.68
N THR A 161 -5.74 2.25 -3.20
CA THR A 161 -6.15 1.03 -2.49
C THR A 161 -5.15 -0.12 -2.61
N THR A 162 -4.20 -0.06 -3.55
CA THR A 162 -3.14 -1.07 -3.69
C THR A 162 -2.14 -0.95 -2.54
N ASN A 163 -2.01 -2.03 -1.77
CA ASN A 163 -1.04 -2.16 -0.67
C ASN A 163 -0.20 -3.40 -0.87
N ASP A 164 1.02 -3.39 -0.33
CA ASP A 164 1.88 -4.56 -0.34
C ASP A 164 1.23 -5.70 0.47
N THR A 165 1.04 -6.84 -0.19
CA THR A 165 0.59 -8.08 0.43
C THR A 165 1.66 -9.14 0.27
N LEU A 166 1.73 -10.06 1.22
CA LEU A 166 2.74 -11.12 1.27
C LEU A 166 2.03 -12.47 1.22
N PHE A 167 2.67 -13.45 0.57
CA PHE A 167 2.23 -14.84 0.73
C PHE A 167 2.37 -15.24 2.19
N TYR A 168 1.36 -15.93 2.72
CA TYR A 168 1.38 -16.47 4.07
C TYR A 168 1.66 -15.42 5.19
N ARG A 169 1.24 -14.18 4.98
CA ARG A 169 1.29 -13.10 5.98
C ARG A 169 0.60 -13.52 7.27
N ASP A 170 1.18 -13.19 8.42
CA ASP A 170 0.71 -13.59 9.75
C ASP A 170 0.38 -15.10 9.85
N ARG A 171 1.32 -15.96 9.45
CA ARG A 171 1.19 -17.43 9.43
C ARG A 171 0.38 -18.03 10.59
N LYS A 172 0.57 -17.54 11.82
CA LYS A 172 -0.17 -17.99 13.01
C LYS A 172 -1.70 -17.93 12.84
N VAL A 173 -2.24 -16.92 12.16
CA VAL A 173 -3.68 -16.75 11.93
C VAL A 173 -4.24 -17.90 11.07
N PHE A 174 -3.53 -18.27 10.01
CA PHE A 174 -3.91 -19.42 9.18
C PHE A 174 -3.76 -20.75 9.93
N ASP A 175 -2.67 -20.93 10.68
CA ASP A 175 -2.42 -22.17 11.42
C ASP A 175 -3.53 -22.42 12.46
N GLU A 176 -3.94 -21.36 13.17
CA GLU A 176 -5.04 -21.39 14.13
C GLU A 176 -6.39 -21.68 13.47
N PHE A 177 -6.68 -21.00 12.36
CA PHE A 177 -7.88 -21.26 11.58
C PHE A 177 -7.97 -22.74 11.18
N LEU A 178 -6.89 -23.34 10.66
CA LEU A 178 -6.88 -24.74 10.24
C LEU A 178 -7.00 -25.72 11.41
N GLN A 179 -6.26 -25.47 12.51
CA GLN A 179 -6.15 -26.43 13.62
C GLN A 179 -7.33 -26.40 14.57
N LYS A 180 -7.97 -25.24 14.76
CA LYS A 180 -9.07 -25.07 15.72
C LYS A 180 -10.41 -24.89 15.02
N GLU A 181 -10.55 -23.84 14.24
CA GLU A 181 -11.84 -23.46 13.66
C GLU A 181 -12.30 -24.44 12.59
N LEU A 182 -11.47 -24.67 11.58
CA LEU A 182 -11.80 -25.53 10.46
C LEU A 182 -12.06 -26.97 10.93
N LYS A 183 -11.23 -27.48 11.85
CA LYS A 183 -11.41 -28.84 12.40
C LYS A 183 -12.79 -29.00 13.05
N LYS A 184 -13.18 -28.05 13.91
CA LYS A 184 -14.49 -28.04 14.57
C LYS A 184 -15.62 -27.93 13.54
N PHE A 185 -15.47 -27.07 12.53
CA PHE A 185 -16.44 -26.94 11.45
C PHE A 185 -16.67 -28.26 10.70
N LEU A 186 -15.62 -29.06 10.47
CA LEU A 186 -15.76 -30.35 9.78
C LEU A 186 -16.62 -31.35 10.55
N GLU A 187 -16.45 -31.40 11.89
CA GLU A 187 -17.21 -32.31 12.77
C GLU A 187 -18.72 -32.05 12.67
N ASP A 188 -19.12 -30.79 12.48
CA ASP A 188 -20.54 -30.40 12.39
C ASP A 188 -21.11 -30.48 10.96
N ASN A 189 -20.26 -30.56 9.93
CA ASN A 189 -20.66 -30.44 8.51
C ASN A 189 -20.27 -31.66 7.68
N GLU A 190 -20.10 -32.82 8.33
CA GLU A 190 -19.66 -34.04 7.68
C GLU A 190 -20.61 -34.53 6.57
N GLU A 191 -21.90 -34.21 6.65
CA GLU A 191 -22.88 -34.56 5.61
C GLU A 191 -22.75 -33.68 4.36
N LYS A 192 -22.56 -32.37 4.53
CA LYS A 192 -22.51 -31.39 3.44
C LYS A 192 -21.19 -31.46 2.66
N LYS A 193 -20.08 -31.74 3.34
CA LYS A 193 -18.70 -31.78 2.79
C LYS A 193 -18.37 -30.62 1.84
N GLU A 194 -18.89 -29.43 2.11
CA GLU A 194 -18.59 -28.21 1.36
C GLU A 194 -18.20 -27.10 2.34
N ILE A 195 -17.13 -26.38 2.01
CA ILE A 195 -16.72 -25.16 2.71
C ILE A 195 -16.59 -24.00 1.71
N LYS A 196 -17.22 -22.87 2.04
CA LYS A 196 -17.14 -21.62 1.29
C LYS A 196 -16.45 -20.56 2.15
N ILE A 197 -15.34 -20.03 1.65
CA ILE A 197 -14.57 -18.99 2.34
C ILE A 197 -14.53 -17.75 1.46
N TRP A 198 -14.64 -16.57 2.06
CA TRP A 198 -14.44 -15.31 1.38
C TRP A 198 -13.15 -14.64 1.83
N SER A 199 -12.21 -14.39 0.93
CA SER A 199 -11.08 -13.46 1.15
C SER A 199 -11.50 -12.07 0.65
N ALA A 200 -11.88 -11.20 1.59
CA ALA A 200 -12.36 -9.85 1.35
C ALA A 200 -11.18 -8.87 1.32
N ALA A 201 -11.08 -8.09 0.24
CA ALA A 201 -9.94 -7.23 -0.10
C ALA A 201 -8.62 -8.03 -0.30
N CYS A 202 -8.70 -9.01 -1.20
CA CYS A 202 -7.65 -10.00 -1.46
C CYS A 202 -6.40 -9.47 -2.19
N SER A 203 -6.39 -8.21 -2.62
CA SER A 203 -5.32 -7.56 -3.36
C SER A 203 -4.87 -8.41 -4.56
N ASP A 204 -3.57 -8.63 -4.77
CA ASP A 204 -3.03 -9.39 -5.88
C ASP A 204 -3.15 -10.92 -5.73
N GLY A 205 -4.00 -11.42 -4.82
CA GLY A 205 -4.38 -12.83 -4.74
C GLY A 205 -3.49 -13.72 -3.87
N ARG A 206 -2.46 -13.18 -3.21
CA ARG A 206 -1.56 -14.00 -2.36
C ARG A 206 -2.26 -14.67 -1.19
N GLU A 207 -3.19 -13.97 -0.54
CA GLU A 207 -3.98 -14.53 0.57
C GLU A 207 -4.86 -15.72 0.12
N PRO A 208 -5.77 -15.57 -0.87
CA PRO A 208 -6.62 -16.69 -1.28
C PRO A 208 -5.82 -17.85 -1.89
N TYR A 209 -4.67 -17.59 -2.53
CA TYR A 209 -3.78 -18.67 -2.97
C TYR A 209 -3.07 -19.38 -1.82
N THR A 210 -2.61 -18.66 -0.80
CA THR A 210 -2.09 -19.27 0.43
C THR A 210 -3.16 -20.18 1.04
N LEU A 211 -4.38 -19.67 1.18
CA LEU A 211 -5.51 -20.42 1.72
C LEU A 211 -5.83 -21.66 0.87
N ALA A 212 -5.86 -21.54 -0.45
CA ALA A 212 -6.09 -22.67 -1.37
C ALA A 212 -5.02 -23.77 -1.22
N MET A 213 -3.75 -23.40 -1.13
CA MET A 213 -2.66 -24.37 -0.91
C MET A 213 -2.78 -25.06 0.44
N LEU A 214 -3.05 -24.31 1.51
CA LEU A 214 -3.21 -24.84 2.85
C LEU A 214 -4.40 -25.80 2.96
N LEU A 215 -5.56 -25.41 2.40
CA LEU A 215 -6.74 -26.26 2.40
C LEU A 215 -6.54 -27.51 1.54
N LYS A 216 -5.85 -27.39 0.40
CA LYS A 216 -5.52 -28.56 -0.44
C LYS A 216 -4.69 -29.60 0.33
N GLU A 217 -3.73 -29.15 1.12
CA GLU A 217 -2.94 -30.03 2.00
C GLU A 217 -3.78 -30.59 3.15
N PHE A 218 -4.55 -29.73 3.82
CA PHE A 218 -5.38 -30.11 4.96
C PHE A 218 -6.40 -31.21 4.61
N PHE A 219 -7.03 -31.10 3.43
CA PHE A 219 -8.05 -32.03 2.97
C PHE A 219 -7.52 -33.23 2.17
N TYR A 220 -6.21 -33.33 1.91
CA TYR A 220 -5.63 -34.35 1.02
C TYR A 220 -6.09 -35.79 1.36
N ASN A 221 -6.25 -36.11 2.65
CA ASN A 221 -6.71 -37.42 3.15
C ASN A 221 -8.04 -37.36 3.93
N LYS A 222 -8.86 -36.31 3.75
CA LYS A 222 -10.08 -36.09 4.55
C LYS A 222 -11.38 -36.28 3.76
N GLY A 223 -11.31 -37.01 2.65
CA GLY A 223 -12.45 -37.29 1.76
C GLY A 223 -12.70 -36.17 0.73
N ASN A 224 -13.79 -36.29 -0.03
CA ASN A 224 -14.11 -35.41 -1.16
C ASN A 224 -14.78 -34.10 -0.73
N TRP A 225 -14.09 -33.31 0.09
CA TRP A 225 -14.56 -31.96 0.45
C TRP A 225 -14.51 -31.02 -0.75
N LYS A 226 -15.61 -30.31 -0.98
CA LYS A 226 -15.70 -29.24 -1.97
C LYS A 226 -15.28 -27.93 -1.32
N ILE A 227 -14.18 -27.37 -1.79
CA ILE A 227 -13.63 -26.11 -1.27
C ILE A 227 -13.91 -25.02 -2.31
N LYS A 228 -14.51 -23.91 -1.89
CA LYS A 228 -14.70 -22.72 -2.71
C LYS A 228 -14.16 -21.50 -1.97
N ILE A 229 -13.21 -20.81 -2.58
CA ILE A 229 -12.70 -19.54 -2.09
C ILE A 229 -13.20 -18.46 -3.03
N TYR A 230 -13.97 -17.51 -2.51
CA TYR A 230 -14.32 -16.30 -3.22
C TYR A 230 -13.33 -15.23 -2.77
N ALA A 231 -12.71 -14.55 -3.72
CA ALA A 231 -11.66 -13.59 -3.46
C ALA A 231 -12.04 -12.29 -4.15
N THR A 232 -12.25 -11.24 -3.37
CA THR A 232 -12.72 -9.98 -3.93
C THR A 232 -11.83 -8.82 -3.57
N ASP A 233 -11.71 -7.86 -4.48
CA ASP A 233 -10.99 -6.61 -4.23
C ASP A 233 -11.70 -5.44 -4.91
N TYR A 234 -11.46 -4.23 -4.42
CA TYR A 234 -11.97 -3.02 -5.06
C TYR A 234 -11.24 -2.76 -6.38
N SER A 235 -9.94 -3.06 -6.44
CA SER A 235 -9.10 -2.80 -7.60
C SER A 235 -9.23 -3.89 -8.67
N GLU A 236 -9.63 -3.48 -9.86
CA GLU A 236 -9.67 -4.39 -11.01
C GLU A 236 -8.25 -4.80 -11.45
N GLU A 237 -7.28 -3.88 -11.38
CA GLU A 237 -5.87 -4.17 -11.68
C GLU A 237 -5.34 -5.31 -10.77
N MET A 238 -5.67 -5.26 -9.48
CA MET A 238 -5.30 -6.31 -8.53
C MET A 238 -5.98 -7.65 -8.82
N ILE A 239 -7.29 -7.63 -9.15
CA ILE A 239 -8.02 -8.84 -9.54
C ILE A 239 -7.44 -9.47 -10.82
N GLN A 240 -7.10 -8.67 -11.83
CA GLN A 240 -6.47 -9.17 -13.05
C GLN A 240 -5.10 -9.79 -12.76
N LYS A 241 -4.28 -9.15 -11.91
CA LYS A 241 -2.99 -9.71 -11.46
C LYS A 241 -3.20 -11.02 -10.70
N ALA A 242 -4.19 -11.08 -9.81
CA ALA A 242 -4.53 -12.27 -9.04
C ALA A 242 -4.96 -13.43 -9.96
N GLN A 243 -5.87 -13.18 -10.91
CA GLN A 243 -6.31 -14.18 -11.90
C GLN A 243 -5.14 -14.68 -12.77
N ALA A 244 -4.26 -13.77 -13.21
CA ALA A 244 -3.03 -14.12 -13.92
C ALA A 244 -2.12 -15.01 -13.05
N GLY A 245 -2.08 -14.77 -11.74
CA GLY A 245 -1.39 -15.60 -10.75
C GLY A 245 0.08 -15.80 -11.09
N VAL A 246 0.72 -14.75 -11.61
CA VAL A 246 2.15 -14.71 -11.96
C VAL A 246 2.85 -13.72 -11.04
N TYR A 247 3.91 -14.18 -10.40
CA TYR A 247 4.66 -13.43 -9.40
C TYR A 247 6.16 -13.56 -9.67
N SER A 248 6.93 -12.52 -9.35
CA SER A 248 8.39 -12.55 -9.39
C SER A 248 8.98 -13.41 -8.26
N ALA A 249 10.27 -13.74 -8.35
CA ALA A 249 10.98 -14.46 -7.29
C ALA A 249 10.91 -13.76 -5.93
N ASP A 250 11.01 -12.42 -5.92
CA ASP A 250 10.98 -11.63 -4.70
C ASP A 250 9.60 -11.68 -4.05
N GLU A 251 8.53 -11.61 -4.85
CA GLU A 251 7.14 -11.64 -4.37
C GLU A 251 6.74 -12.99 -3.76
N ILE A 252 7.38 -14.09 -4.16
CA ILE A 252 7.12 -15.43 -3.61
C ILE A 252 8.10 -15.81 -2.49
N ASN A 253 9.03 -14.92 -2.10
CA ASN A 253 10.10 -15.27 -1.18
C ASN A 253 9.58 -15.66 0.22
N ASP A 254 8.46 -15.10 0.64
CA ASP A 254 7.80 -15.42 1.92
C ASP A 254 7.05 -16.76 1.92
N LEU A 255 6.73 -17.31 0.73
CA LEU A 255 6.03 -18.59 0.63
C LEU A 255 7.01 -19.73 0.95
N PRO A 256 6.74 -20.64 1.90
CA PRO A 256 7.66 -21.73 2.23
C PRO A 256 8.07 -22.55 1.00
N LYS A 257 9.33 -22.97 0.94
CA LYS A 257 9.92 -23.70 -0.20
C LYS A 257 9.05 -24.90 -0.64
N TYR A 258 8.49 -25.63 0.33
CA TYR A 258 7.56 -26.73 0.07
C TYR A 258 6.39 -26.33 -0.85
N PHE A 259 5.70 -25.22 -0.54
CA PHE A 259 4.57 -24.74 -1.33
C PHE A 259 5.02 -24.21 -2.70
N ARG A 260 6.17 -23.51 -2.75
CA ARG A 260 6.75 -23.05 -4.02
C ARG A 260 7.01 -24.22 -4.97
N ASP A 261 7.70 -25.25 -4.49
CA ASP A 261 8.08 -26.39 -5.33
C ASP A 261 6.86 -27.22 -5.78
N LYS A 262 5.83 -27.31 -4.94
CA LYS A 262 4.65 -28.17 -5.18
C LYS A 262 3.54 -27.51 -6.00
N TYR A 263 3.42 -26.18 -5.94
CA TYR A 263 2.26 -25.45 -6.46
C TYR A 263 2.58 -24.28 -7.37
N LEU A 264 3.86 -23.95 -7.56
CA LEU A 264 4.27 -22.93 -8.51
C LEU A 264 5.07 -23.58 -9.65
N LYS A 265 4.84 -23.09 -10.87
CA LYS A 265 5.61 -23.43 -12.05
C LYS A 265 6.53 -22.26 -12.40
N LYS A 266 7.83 -22.51 -12.46
CA LYS A 266 8.78 -21.50 -12.96
C LYS A 266 8.50 -21.20 -14.43
N LEU A 267 8.40 -19.92 -14.77
CA LEU A 267 8.24 -19.42 -16.14
C LEU A 267 9.60 -18.97 -16.71
N LYS A 268 9.60 -18.47 -17.96
CA LYS A 268 10.77 -17.80 -18.52
C LYS A 268 11.13 -16.55 -17.68
N GLY A 269 12.44 -16.30 -17.53
CA GLY A 269 12.94 -15.22 -16.66
C GLY A 269 12.89 -15.59 -15.17
N ASN A 270 12.57 -14.62 -14.32
CA ASN A 270 12.54 -14.77 -12.86
C ASN A 270 11.10 -14.77 -12.29
N ASN A 271 10.15 -15.30 -13.07
CA ASN A 271 8.72 -15.31 -12.74
C ASN A 271 8.22 -16.74 -12.48
N PHE A 272 7.15 -16.84 -11.69
CA PHE A 272 6.52 -18.08 -11.27
C PHE A 272 5.01 -17.95 -11.41
N ALA A 273 4.35 -19.01 -11.89
CA ALA A 273 2.91 -19.07 -12.02
C ALA A 273 2.31 -20.05 -11.01
N ILE A 274 1.20 -19.66 -10.37
CA ILE A 274 0.37 -20.56 -9.58
C ILE A 274 -0.21 -21.64 -10.49
N GLU A 275 -0.07 -22.90 -10.10
CA GLU A 275 -0.60 -24.02 -10.87
C GLU A 275 -2.13 -23.99 -10.95
N LYS A 276 -2.67 -24.44 -12.09
CA LYS A 276 -4.12 -24.49 -12.36
C LYS A 276 -4.90 -25.24 -11.28
N LYS A 277 -4.30 -26.30 -10.71
CA LYS A 277 -4.91 -27.10 -9.63
C LYS A 277 -5.18 -26.29 -8.36
N ILE A 278 -4.41 -25.23 -8.10
CA ILE A 278 -4.65 -24.29 -7.01
C ILE A 278 -5.61 -23.18 -7.45
N LYS A 279 -5.43 -22.65 -8.66
CA LYS A 279 -6.32 -21.61 -9.20
C LYS A 279 -7.80 -22.01 -9.22
N ASN A 280 -8.09 -23.28 -9.51
CA ASN A 280 -9.46 -23.78 -9.57
C ASN A 280 -10.23 -23.71 -8.23
N PHE A 281 -9.55 -23.50 -7.09
CA PHE A 281 -10.22 -23.29 -5.81
C PHE A 281 -10.71 -21.85 -5.61
N VAL A 282 -10.21 -20.89 -6.40
CA VAL A 282 -10.38 -19.47 -6.15
C VAL A 282 -11.18 -18.81 -7.28
N HIS A 283 -12.27 -18.16 -6.91
CA HIS A 283 -13.09 -17.33 -7.78
C HIS A 283 -12.83 -15.85 -7.47
N PHE A 284 -12.32 -15.11 -8.46
CA PHE A 284 -11.94 -13.71 -8.29
C PHE A 284 -12.99 -12.76 -8.89
N GLU A 285 -13.42 -11.76 -8.11
CA GLU A 285 -14.36 -10.73 -8.56
C GLU A 285 -14.01 -9.35 -8.00
N THR A 286 -14.37 -8.30 -8.72
CA THR A 286 -14.32 -6.94 -8.17
C THR A 286 -15.49 -6.71 -7.22
N TYR A 287 -15.23 -6.23 -6.01
CA TYR A 287 -16.28 -5.93 -5.03
C TYR A 287 -15.91 -4.72 -4.18
N ASN A 288 -16.88 -3.83 -3.94
CA ASN A 288 -16.70 -2.70 -3.03
C ASN A 288 -17.23 -3.08 -1.64
N LEU A 289 -16.37 -3.15 -0.63
CA LEU A 289 -16.78 -3.47 0.74
C LEU A 289 -17.79 -2.47 1.34
N LYS A 290 -17.94 -1.28 0.75
CA LYS A 290 -18.99 -0.32 1.12
C LYS A 290 -20.34 -0.54 0.44
N SER A 291 -20.40 -1.23 -0.69
CA SER A 291 -21.70 -1.51 -1.28
C SER A 291 -22.48 -2.42 -0.33
N HIS A 292 -23.78 -2.14 -0.17
CA HIS A 292 -24.66 -3.05 0.57
C HIS A 292 -24.43 -4.45 0.04
N VAL A 293 -24.12 -5.39 0.94
CA VAL A 293 -24.05 -6.79 0.56
C VAL A 293 -25.45 -7.17 0.15
N GLY A 294 -25.71 -7.19 -1.17
CA GLY A 294 -27.03 -7.54 -1.69
C GLY A 294 -27.43 -8.91 -1.14
N GLU A 295 -28.67 -9.03 -0.69
CA GLU A 295 -29.23 -10.13 0.11
C GLU A 295 -29.13 -11.55 -0.52
N LYS A 296 -28.47 -11.74 -1.68
CA LYS A 296 -28.56 -12.98 -2.45
C LYS A 296 -27.25 -13.64 -2.88
N LEU A 297 -26.08 -13.00 -2.80
CA LEU A 297 -24.91 -13.54 -3.51
C LEU A 297 -23.93 -14.36 -2.66
N PHE A 298 -23.94 -14.22 -1.34
CA PHE A 298 -22.76 -14.58 -0.56
C PHE A 298 -23.11 -15.16 0.81
N SER A 299 -23.39 -16.47 0.83
CA SER A 299 -23.47 -17.25 2.07
C SER A 299 -22.16 -18.01 2.25
N PHE A 300 -21.34 -17.56 3.20
CA PHE A 300 -19.98 -18.05 3.46
C PHE A 300 -19.85 -18.66 4.85
N ASP A 301 -19.05 -19.71 4.98
CA ASP A 301 -18.79 -20.31 6.28
C ASP A 301 -17.74 -19.50 7.07
N TYR A 302 -16.76 -18.91 6.36
CA TYR A 302 -15.77 -18.02 6.95
C TYR A 302 -15.43 -16.85 6.04
N ILE A 303 -15.06 -15.71 6.64
CA ILE A 303 -14.64 -14.50 5.92
C ILE A 303 -13.27 -14.07 6.45
N PHE A 304 -12.26 -14.01 5.58
CA PHE A 304 -10.97 -13.39 5.86
C PHE A 304 -11.05 -11.91 5.46
N LEU A 305 -10.89 -11.01 6.43
CA LEU A 305 -10.86 -9.56 6.25
C LEU A 305 -9.61 -9.01 6.92
N ARG A 306 -8.46 -9.22 6.30
CA ARG A 306 -7.15 -9.02 6.94
C ARG A 306 -6.41 -7.80 6.40
N ASN A 307 -5.83 -7.02 7.30
CA ASN A 307 -5.03 -5.83 7.05
C ASN A 307 -5.76 -4.72 6.26
N VAL A 308 -7.07 -4.61 6.48
CA VAL A 308 -7.99 -3.72 5.77
C VAL A 308 -8.77 -2.80 6.72
N LEU A 309 -9.00 -3.20 7.97
CA LEU A 309 -9.74 -2.40 8.97
C LEU A 309 -9.02 -1.11 9.33
N GLY A 310 -7.69 -1.09 9.25
CA GLY A 310 -6.87 0.10 9.47
C GLY A 310 -7.24 1.28 8.56
N TYR A 311 -7.90 1.02 7.44
CA TYR A 311 -8.36 2.06 6.52
C TYR A 311 -9.72 2.68 6.91
N PHE A 312 -10.49 2.07 7.80
CA PHE A 312 -11.80 2.58 8.19
C PHE A 312 -11.71 3.35 9.52
N ASP A 313 -12.57 4.36 9.71
CA ASP A 313 -12.79 4.98 11.02
C ASP A 313 -13.65 4.09 11.91
N GLY A 314 -13.74 4.37 13.23
CA GLY A 314 -14.41 3.49 14.19
C GLY A 314 -15.85 3.12 13.80
N LYS A 315 -16.64 4.11 13.36
CA LYS A 315 -18.01 3.88 12.87
C LYS A 315 -18.03 3.06 11.58
N GLY A 316 -17.12 3.35 10.64
CA GLY A 316 -16.98 2.59 9.40
C GLY A 316 -16.57 1.13 9.63
N ARG A 317 -15.68 0.86 10.59
CA ARG A 317 -15.27 -0.51 10.97
C ARG A 317 -16.44 -1.32 11.49
N ASN A 318 -17.19 -0.77 12.45
CA ASN A 318 -18.34 -1.45 13.05
C ASN A 318 -19.42 -1.77 12.01
N ASN A 319 -19.75 -0.79 11.16
CA ASN A 319 -20.71 -1.01 10.09
C ASN A 319 -20.23 -2.07 9.10
N LEU A 320 -18.96 -2.05 8.69
CA LEU A 320 -18.41 -3.05 7.79
C LEU A 320 -18.51 -4.46 8.37
N LEU A 321 -18.09 -4.65 9.62
CA LEU A 321 -18.14 -5.96 10.27
C LEU A 321 -19.58 -6.46 10.42
N LEU A 322 -20.53 -5.58 10.73
CA LEU A 322 -21.96 -5.92 10.79
C LEU A 322 -22.51 -6.33 9.42
N GLU A 323 -22.16 -5.62 8.35
CA GLU A 323 -22.62 -6.00 7.00
C GLU A 323 -22.01 -7.33 6.55
N LEU A 324 -20.72 -7.55 6.84
CA LEU A 324 -20.05 -8.81 6.53
C LEU A 324 -20.61 -9.98 7.34
N SER A 325 -20.96 -9.78 8.61
CA SER A 325 -21.51 -10.85 9.43
C SER A 325 -22.84 -11.39 8.91
N LYS A 326 -23.64 -10.56 8.22
CA LYS A 326 -24.87 -10.99 7.53
C LYS A 326 -24.61 -11.96 6.37
N SER A 327 -23.37 -12.02 5.89
CA SER A 327 -22.95 -12.95 4.83
C SER A 327 -22.53 -14.32 5.37
N LEU A 328 -22.47 -14.49 6.70
CA LEU A 328 -22.13 -15.78 7.30
C LEU A 328 -23.32 -16.74 7.17
N SER A 329 -23.06 -17.95 6.68
CA SER A 329 -24.06 -18.99 6.41
C SER A 329 -24.61 -19.62 7.69
N ASN A 330 -23.88 -19.51 8.79
CA ASN A 330 -24.17 -20.22 10.02
C ASN A 330 -23.59 -19.49 11.24
N SER A 331 -24.19 -19.74 12.41
CA SER A 331 -23.81 -19.11 13.68
C SER A 331 -22.48 -19.60 14.29
N ARG A 332 -21.82 -20.58 13.63
CA ARG A 332 -20.46 -21.03 13.96
C ARG A 332 -19.40 -20.46 13.01
N GLY A 333 -19.83 -19.82 11.93
CA GLY A 333 -18.94 -19.11 11.02
C GLY A 333 -18.28 -17.93 11.71
N GLY A 334 -17.23 -17.41 11.09
CA GLY A 334 -16.45 -16.33 11.70
C GLY A 334 -15.77 -15.42 10.69
N ILE A 335 -15.45 -14.22 11.17
CA ILE A 335 -14.60 -13.26 10.47
C ILE A 335 -13.19 -13.33 11.07
N ILE A 336 -12.19 -13.56 10.23
CA ILE A 336 -10.78 -13.67 10.58
C ILE A 336 -10.11 -12.34 10.20
N LEU A 337 -9.48 -11.68 11.18
CA LEU A 337 -8.77 -10.41 11.00
C LEU A 337 -7.25 -10.59 10.99
N GLY A 338 -6.52 -9.56 10.55
CA GLY A 338 -5.04 -9.54 10.57
C GLY A 338 -4.50 -9.55 12.00
N ALA A 339 -3.25 -10.00 12.20
CA ALA A 339 -2.72 -10.22 13.57
C ALA A 339 -2.66 -8.96 14.44
N SER A 340 -2.54 -7.78 13.84
CA SER A 340 -2.49 -6.48 14.53
C SER A 340 -3.81 -5.72 14.49
N GLU A 341 -4.87 -6.32 13.95
CA GLU A 341 -6.18 -5.67 13.85
C GLU A 341 -7.04 -6.04 15.04
N ASP A 342 -7.52 -4.99 15.71
CA ASP A 342 -8.52 -5.08 16.75
C ASP A 342 -9.74 -4.26 16.29
N PRO A 343 -10.92 -4.88 16.23
CA PRO A 343 -12.13 -4.20 15.81
C PRO A 343 -12.60 -3.12 16.80
N GLN A 344 -12.03 -3.01 18.02
CA GLN A 344 -12.24 -1.98 19.05
C GLN A 344 -13.67 -1.42 19.17
N ASN A 345 -14.35 -1.68 20.30
CA ASN A 345 -15.74 -1.27 20.54
C ASN A 345 -16.72 -1.86 19.50
N ILE A 346 -16.67 -3.17 19.27
CA ILE A 346 -17.75 -3.85 18.54
C ILE A 346 -19.01 -3.74 19.42
N GLU A 347 -19.96 -2.89 19.04
CA GLU A 347 -21.26 -2.77 19.73
C GLU A 347 -22.09 -4.07 19.66
N TYR A 348 -21.70 -4.99 18.78
CA TYR A 348 -22.39 -6.24 18.49
C TYR A 348 -21.79 -7.46 19.19
N ARG A 349 -22.67 -8.38 19.60
CA ARG A 349 -22.41 -9.59 20.39
C ARG A 349 -21.46 -10.57 19.68
N CYS A 350 -20.15 -10.29 19.73
CA CYS A 350 -19.13 -11.29 19.45
C CYS A 350 -19.28 -12.43 20.46
N ARG A 351 -19.68 -13.61 20.00
CA ARG A 351 -20.04 -14.75 20.87
C ARG A 351 -18.84 -15.26 21.67
N SER A 352 -17.66 -15.21 21.07
CA SER A 352 -16.39 -15.61 21.67
C SER A 352 -15.24 -14.98 20.91
N TYR A 353 -14.30 -14.36 21.62
CA TYR A 353 -12.97 -14.12 21.09
C TYR A 353 -12.21 -15.44 21.17
N CYS A 354 -12.15 -16.18 20.06
CA CYS A 354 -11.19 -17.26 19.95
C CYS A 354 -9.81 -16.63 19.76
N HIS A 355 -8.80 -17.14 20.47
CA HIS A 355 -7.42 -16.67 20.36
C HIS A 355 -7.01 -16.39 18.91
N LEU A 356 -6.31 -15.27 18.67
CA LEU A 356 -5.71 -14.88 17.38
C LEU A 356 -6.71 -14.35 16.31
N ASN A 357 -7.59 -13.43 16.73
CA ASN A 357 -8.37 -12.52 15.87
C ASN A 357 -9.47 -13.18 15.00
N ILE A 358 -10.17 -14.16 15.57
CA ILE A 358 -11.34 -14.80 14.95
C ILE A 358 -12.61 -14.39 15.73
N TYR A 359 -13.58 -13.81 15.03
CA TYR A 359 -14.79 -13.21 15.60
C TYR A 359 -16.04 -13.92 15.08
N HIS A 360 -16.86 -14.43 15.98
CA HIS A 360 -18.13 -15.09 15.67
C HIS A 360 -19.30 -14.15 15.96
N PHE A 361 -20.24 -14.06 15.02
CA PHE A 361 -21.39 -13.16 15.08
C PHE A 361 -22.70 -13.94 15.19
N HIS A 362 -23.72 -13.31 15.78
CA HIS A 362 -25.06 -13.87 15.98
C HIS A 362 -26.08 -13.34 14.99
#